data_AF-A0A4P5NUP0-F1
#
_entry.id   AF-A0A4P5NUP0-F1
#
_cell.length_a   1.000
_cell.length_b   1.000
_cell.length_c   1.000
_cell.angle_alpha   90.00
_cell.angle_beta   90.00
_cell.angle_gamma   90.00
#
_symmetry.space_group_name_H-M   'P 1'
#
loop_
_entity.id
_entity.type
_entity.pdbx_description
1 polymer ?
#
loop_
_entity_poly.entity_id
_entity_poly.type
_entity_poly.pdbx_seq_one_letter_code
_entity_poly.pdbx_strand_id
1 'polypeptide(L)'
;MIHEEWEHRHKRWIQASRHLASEEDPWISSAILDLSWAEHIILALENEVTRTLRRPQDTASLNNTPTFSEYRAHSKLWIMGLYEVCRVLLKDLKMPVATPLEPLFEKLYAIRIPFAKHEVRGRTETYFPEPCMPLFGYELGWMVKDYKHKRVPQGSSSGTYVNFYVGRRALADEFLHSIEKNRSD
;
A
#
# COMPACT_ATOMS: atom_id res chain seq x y z
N MET A 1 -5.44 -18.94 -10.60
CA MET A 1 -4.27 -18.12 -10.19
C MET A 1 -4.65 -16.84 -9.45
N ILE A 2 -5.22 -15.80 -10.06
CA ILE A 2 -5.62 -14.57 -9.32
C ILE A 2 -6.66 -14.85 -8.24
N HIS A 3 -7.66 -15.67 -8.59
CA HIS A 3 -8.74 -16.06 -7.67
C HIS A 3 -8.22 -16.84 -6.46
N GLU A 4 -7.34 -17.83 -6.68
CA GLU A 4 -6.75 -18.64 -5.60
C GLU A 4 -5.81 -17.83 -4.71
N GLU A 5 -5.01 -16.92 -5.30
CA GLU A 5 -4.16 -15.99 -4.55
C GLU A 5 -5.02 -15.05 -3.69
N TRP A 6 -6.06 -14.46 -4.27
CA TRP A 6 -6.97 -13.60 -3.53
C TRP A 6 -7.73 -14.35 -2.42
N GLU A 7 -8.28 -15.53 -2.68
CA GLU A 7 -9.00 -16.31 -1.68
C GLU A 7 -8.12 -16.69 -0.48
N HIS A 8 -6.86 -17.06 -0.74
CA HIS A 8 -5.92 -17.36 0.33
C HIS A 8 -5.66 -16.12 1.20
N ARG A 9 -5.44 -14.95 0.57
CA ARG A 9 -5.22 -13.67 1.26
C ARG A 9 -6.48 -13.20 1.99
N HIS A 10 -7.65 -13.35 1.39
CA HIS A 10 -8.94 -12.98 1.96
C HIS A 10 -9.21 -13.71 3.28
N LYS A 11 -8.84 -15.00 3.37
CA LYS A 11 -8.90 -15.75 4.64
C LYS A 11 -8.03 -15.11 5.73
N ARG A 12 -6.82 -14.66 5.40
CA ARG A 12 -5.93 -13.96 6.35
C ARG A 12 -6.52 -12.61 6.76
N TRP A 13 -7.13 -11.86 5.83
CA TRP A 13 -7.85 -10.63 6.13
C TRP A 13 -9.04 -10.85 7.08
N ILE A 14 -9.84 -11.91 6.88
CA ILE A 14 -10.93 -12.30 7.80
C ILE A 14 -10.38 -12.61 9.20
N GLN A 15 -9.24 -13.28 9.29
CA GLN A 15 -8.62 -13.57 10.57
C GLN A 15 -8.13 -12.29 11.25
N ALA A 16 -7.49 -11.39 10.51
CA ALA A 16 -7.04 -10.10 11.02
C ALA A 16 -8.21 -9.24 11.50
N SER A 17 -9.32 -9.17 10.75
CA SER A 17 -10.49 -8.35 11.12
C SER A 17 -11.17 -8.83 12.39
N ARG A 18 -11.17 -10.14 12.64
CA ARG A 18 -11.67 -10.74 13.89
C ARG A 18 -10.71 -10.50 15.05
N HIS A 19 -9.41 -10.61 14.81
CA HIS A 19 -8.40 -10.44 15.86
C HIS A 19 -8.25 -8.97 16.30
N LEU A 20 -8.45 -8.04 15.38
CA LEU A 20 -8.40 -6.60 15.61
C LEU A 20 -9.78 -5.99 15.85
N ALA A 21 -10.80 -6.81 16.07
CA ALA A 21 -12.13 -6.32 16.42
C ALA A 21 -12.08 -5.57 17.75
N SER A 22 -12.79 -4.46 17.82
CA SER A 22 -12.95 -3.66 19.03
C SER A 22 -14.43 -3.35 19.25
N GLU A 23 -14.87 -3.41 20.50
CA GLU A 23 -16.22 -2.95 20.87
C GLU A 23 -16.32 -1.42 20.81
N GLU A 24 -15.20 -0.72 21.02
CA GLU A 24 -15.13 0.75 21.00
C GLU A 24 -15.24 1.32 19.57
N ASP A 25 -14.84 0.54 18.56
CA ASP A 25 -15.06 0.88 17.15
C ASP A 25 -15.49 -0.38 16.36
N PRO A 26 -16.80 -0.63 16.24
CA PRO A 26 -17.33 -1.76 15.48
C PRO A 26 -17.02 -1.70 13.98
N TRP A 27 -16.64 -0.52 13.45
CA TRP A 27 -16.38 -0.33 12.03
C TRP A 27 -14.99 -0.82 11.62
N ILE A 28 -14.06 -0.97 12.57
CA ILE A 28 -12.67 -1.33 12.24
C ILE A 28 -12.58 -2.70 11.56
N SER A 29 -13.38 -3.67 12.00
CA SER A 29 -13.45 -4.98 11.36
C SER A 29 -14.01 -4.90 9.94
N SER A 30 -15.01 -4.05 9.71
CA SER A 30 -15.55 -3.80 8.36
C SER A 30 -14.50 -3.15 7.47
N ALA A 31 -13.82 -2.11 7.96
CA ALA A 31 -12.79 -1.40 7.21
C ALA A 31 -11.63 -2.32 6.79
N ILE A 32 -11.22 -3.25 7.66
CA ILE A 32 -10.21 -4.28 7.34
C ILE A 32 -10.72 -5.21 6.22
N LEU A 33 -11.99 -5.62 6.26
CA LEU A 33 -12.57 -6.46 5.21
C LEU A 33 -12.76 -5.71 3.90
N ASP A 34 -13.12 -4.44 3.93
CA ASP A 34 -13.24 -3.58 2.75
C ASP A 34 -11.91 -3.48 2.01
N LEU A 35 -10.79 -3.40 2.73
CA LEU A 35 -9.45 -3.46 2.12
C LEU A 35 -9.21 -4.79 1.40
N SER A 36 -9.70 -5.90 1.96
CA SER A 36 -9.57 -7.22 1.33
C SER A 36 -10.40 -7.34 0.04
N TRP A 37 -11.60 -6.78 0.04
CA TRP A 37 -12.45 -6.73 -1.16
C TRP A 37 -11.88 -5.81 -2.22
N ALA A 38 -11.38 -4.63 -1.82
CA ALA A 38 -10.71 -3.71 -2.73
C ALA A 38 -9.44 -4.33 -3.35
N GLU A 39 -8.73 -5.19 -2.60
CA GLU A 39 -7.57 -5.92 -3.13
C GLU A 39 -7.95 -6.83 -4.31
N HIS A 40 -9.15 -7.42 -4.35
CA HIS A 40 -9.61 -8.23 -5.48
C HIS A 40 -9.62 -7.43 -6.79
N ILE A 41 -10.20 -6.22 -6.75
CA ILE A 41 -10.31 -5.33 -7.93
C ILE A 41 -8.92 -4.89 -8.38
N ILE A 42 -8.06 -4.49 -7.43
CA ILE A 42 -6.71 -4.02 -7.73
C ILE A 42 -5.87 -5.13 -8.36
N LEU A 43 -5.99 -6.37 -7.88
CA LEU A 43 -5.28 -7.52 -8.47
C LEU A 43 -5.73 -7.77 -9.91
N ALA A 44 -7.02 -7.63 -10.21
CA ALA A 44 -7.52 -7.76 -11.59
C ALA A 44 -6.94 -6.68 -12.51
N LEU A 45 -6.97 -5.41 -12.07
CA LEU A 45 -6.40 -4.28 -12.81
C LEU A 45 -4.88 -4.42 -13.02
N GLU A 46 -4.15 -4.85 -11.98
CA GLU A 46 -2.72 -5.12 -12.07
C GLU A 46 -2.41 -6.19 -13.12
N ASN A 47 -3.17 -7.28 -13.15
CA ASN A 47 -2.97 -8.31 -14.17
C ASN A 47 -3.25 -7.82 -15.60
N GLU A 48 -4.18 -6.88 -15.77
CA GLU A 48 -4.44 -6.28 -17.07
C GLU A 48 -3.30 -5.35 -17.51
N VAL A 49 -2.86 -4.44 -16.63
CA VAL A 49 -1.74 -3.54 -16.88
C VAL A 49 -0.46 -4.31 -17.20
N THR A 50 -0.18 -5.38 -16.46
CA THR A 50 1.04 -6.19 -16.64
C THR A 50 1.05 -6.98 -17.94
N ARG A 51 -0.13 -7.42 -18.44
CA ARG A 51 -0.24 -8.03 -19.77
C ARG A 51 0.09 -7.02 -20.87
N THR A 52 -0.33 -5.77 -20.73
CA THR A 52 0.01 -4.69 -21.66
C THR A 52 1.50 -4.38 -21.63
N LEU A 53 2.12 -4.36 -20.46
CA LEU A 53 3.55 -4.11 -20.27
C LEU A 53 4.48 -5.18 -20.87
N ARG A 54 4.01 -6.42 -21.08
CA ARG A 54 4.79 -7.48 -21.75
C ARG A 54 5.06 -7.20 -23.23
N ARG A 55 4.46 -6.15 -23.80
CA ARG A 55 4.70 -5.68 -25.17
C ARG A 55 5.67 -4.48 -25.11
N PRO A 56 6.93 -4.63 -25.54
CA PRO A 56 7.99 -3.62 -25.35
C PRO A 56 7.70 -2.24 -25.96
N GLN A 57 6.74 -2.13 -26.87
CA GLN A 57 6.44 -0.89 -27.60
C GLN A 57 5.44 0.04 -26.88
N ASP A 58 4.80 -0.41 -25.80
CA ASP A 58 3.62 0.28 -25.24
C ASP A 58 3.88 1.03 -23.90
N THR A 59 5.09 1.00 -23.35
CA THR A 59 5.40 1.61 -22.04
C THR A 59 5.16 3.11 -21.98
N ALA A 60 5.43 3.84 -23.08
CA ALA A 60 5.16 5.28 -23.17
C ALA A 60 3.66 5.62 -23.24
N SER A 61 2.81 4.67 -23.65
CA SER A 61 1.36 4.85 -23.73
C SER A 61 0.63 4.51 -22.43
N LEU A 62 1.27 3.74 -21.54
CA LEU A 62 0.62 3.14 -20.36
C LEU A 62 0.00 4.18 -19.43
N ASN A 63 0.70 5.28 -19.18
CA ASN A 63 0.24 6.37 -18.32
C ASN A 63 -1.07 7.02 -18.81
N ASN A 64 -1.40 6.87 -20.09
CA ASN A 64 -2.61 7.43 -20.70
C ASN A 64 -3.73 6.39 -20.84
N THR A 65 -3.51 5.14 -20.39
CA THR A 65 -4.54 4.11 -20.44
C THR A 65 -5.51 4.27 -19.25
N PRO A 66 -6.84 4.10 -19.48
CA PRO A 66 -7.82 4.11 -18.41
C PRO A 66 -7.52 3.10 -17.30
N THR A 67 -7.15 1.87 -17.67
CA THR A 67 -6.82 0.78 -16.72
C THR A 67 -5.68 1.15 -15.77
N PHE A 68 -4.62 1.78 -16.29
CA PHE A 68 -3.51 2.21 -15.44
C PHE A 68 -3.91 3.36 -14.50
N SER A 69 -4.73 4.29 -14.98
CA SER A 69 -5.27 5.39 -14.17
C SER A 69 -6.19 4.87 -13.06
N GLU A 70 -7.03 3.89 -13.35
CA GLU A 70 -7.89 3.21 -12.38
C GLU A 70 -7.06 2.43 -11.35
N TYR A 71 -6.08 1.64 -11.79
CA TYR A 71 -5.15 0.97 -10.89
C TYR A 71 -4.48 1.97 -9.94
N ARG A 72 -4.00 3.10 -10.48
CA ARG A 72 -3.35 4.16 -9.69
C ARG A 72 -4.32 4.75 -8.66
N ALA A 73 -5.55 5.04 -9.05
CA ALA A 73 -6.54 5.59 -8.13
C ALA A 73 -6.88 4.59 -7.01
N HIS A 74 -7.20 3.34 -7.36
CA HIS A 74 -7.57 2.31 -6.40
C HIS A 74 -6.41 1.94 -5.47
N SER A 75 -5.18 1.78 -5.98
CA SER A 75 -4.02 1.50 -5.13
C SER A 75 -3.68 2.65 -4.18
N LYS A 76 -3.83 3.93 -4.62
CA LYS A 76 -3.69 5.09 -3.74
C LYS A 76 -4.71 5.05 -2.60
N LEU A 77 -5.99 4.87 -2.94
CA LEU A 77 -7.07 4.81 -1.95
C LEU A 77 -6.90 3.64 -0.99
N TRP A 78 -6.45 2.48 -1.49
CA TRP A 78 -6.18 1.31 -0.67
C TRP A 78 -5.06 1.56 0.35
N ILE A 79 -3.95 2.20 -0.08
CA ILE A 79 -2.85 2.56 0.84
C ILE A 79 -3.33 3.56 1.89
N MET A 80 -4.14 4.54 1.50
CA MET A 80 -4.76 5.50 2.43
C MET A 80 -5.71 4.81 3.40
N GLY A 81 -6.52 3.85 2.95
CA GLY A 81 -7.40 3.06 3.81
C GLY A 81 -6.62 2.22 4.81
N LEU A 82 -5.54 1.55 4.38
CA LEU A 82 -4.66 0.80 5.29
C LEU A 82 -4.01 1.72 6.31
N TYR A 83 -3.56 2.92 5.90
CA TYR A 83 -3.05 3.93 6.82
C TYR A 83 -4.08 4.31 7.89
N GLU A 84 -5.33 4.58 7.49
CA GLU A 84 -6.39 4.95 8.43
C GLU A 84 -6.72 3.81 9.40
N VAL A 85 -6.80 2.56 8.92
CA VAL A 85 -6.96 1.38 9.79
C VAL A 85 -5.85 1.33 10.84
N CYS A 86 -4.59 1.44 10.43
CA CYS A 86 -3.47 1.46 11.38
C CYS A 86 -3.53 2.66 12.33
N ARG A 87 -3.92 3.85 11.84
CA ARG A 87 -4.05 5.07 12.66
C ARG A 87 -5.09 4.88 13.76
N VAL A 88 -6.28 4.39 13.41
CA VAL A 88 -7.37 4.14 14.37
C VAL A 88 -6.92 3.13 15.42
N LEU A 89 -6.39 1.99 14.98
CA LEU A 89 -5.94 0.92 15.89
C LEU A 89 -4.84 1.39 16.87
N LEU A 90 -3.85 2.15 16.39
CA LEU A 90 -2.67 2.52 17.18
C LEU A 90 -2.80 3.83 17.95
N LYS A 91 -3.53 4.81 17.41
CA LYS A 91 -3.58 6.18 17.96
C LYS A 91 -4.90 6.50 18.65
N ASP A 92 -6.01 6.03 18.08
CA ASP A 92 -7.34 6.35 18.60
C ASP A 92 -7.73 5.31 19.67
N LEU A 93 -7.75 4.03 19.28
CA LEU A 93 -8.08 2.89 20.16
C LEU A 93 -6.91 2.43 21.03
N LYS A 94 -5.66 2.67 20.58
CA LYS A 94 -4.42 2.25 21.26
C LYS A 94 -4.42 0.76 21.63
N MET A 95 -4.86 -0.09 20.71
CA MET A 95 -5.01 -1.52 20.94
C MET A 95 -3.63 -2.18 21.15
N PRO A 96 -3.37 -2.83 22.29
CA PRO A 96 -2.10 -3.50 22.55
C PRO A 96 -1.76 -4.55 21.48
N VAL A 97 -2.76 -5.30 21.01
CA VAL A 97 -2.64 -6.30 19.94
C VAL A 97 -2.22 -5.72 18.59
N ALA A 98 -2.40 -4.41 18.39
CA ALA A 98 -2.02 -3.71 17.17
C ALA A 98 -0.58 -3.17 17.23
N THR A 99 0.10 -3.18 18.37
CA THR A 99 1.44 -2.59 18.55
C THR A 99 2.44 -3.02 17.47
N PRO A 100 2.46 -4.28 17.00
CA PRO A 100 3.41 -4.67 15.96
C PRO A 100 3.14 -4.09 14.57
N LEU A 101 2.02 -3.38 14.38
CA LEU A 101 1.76 -2.57 13.19
C LEU A 101 2.48 -1.22 13.22
N GLU A 102 3.13 -0.82 14.33
CA GLU A 102 3.82 0.48 14.43
C GLU A 102 4.87 0.73 13.31
N PRO A 103 5.75 -0.23 12.95
CA PRO A 103 6.70 -0.03 11.85
C PRO A 103 5.99 0.22 10.51
N LEU A 104 4.93 -0.55 10.24
CA LEU A 104 4.11 -0.40 9.04
C LEU A 104 3.38 0.95 9.03
N PHE A 105 2.84 1.38 10.17
CA PHE A 105 2.18 2.68 10.30
C PHE A 105 3.13 3.84 9.97
N GLU A 106 4.36 3.81 10.47
CA GLU A 106 5.36 4.84 10.15
C GLU A 106 5.72 4.87 8.67
N LYS A 107 5.79 3.69 8.04
CA LYS A 107 6.01 3.56 6.59
C LYS A 107 4.82 4.13 5.81
N LEU A 108 3.59 3.77 6.16
CA LEU A 108 2.37 4.31 5.55
C LEU A 108 2.24 5.82 5.75
N TYR A 109 2.60 6.33 6.92
CA TYR A 109 2.63 7.76 7.19
C TYR A 109 3.61 8.50 6.27
N ALA A 110 4.77 7.92 5.97
CA ALA A 110 5.70 8.50 5.00
C ALA A 110 5.13 8.47 3.57
N ILE A 111 4.47 7.38 3.18
CA ILE A 111 3.89 7.19 1.84
C ILE A 111 2.72 8.14 1.56
N ARG A 112 1.85 8.39 2.54
CA ARG A 112 0.68 9.28 2.37
C ARG A 112 1.06 10.75 2.18
N ILE A 113 2.21 11.19 2.69
CA ILE A 113 2.62 12.60 2.64
C ILE A 113 2.77 13.10 1.19
N PRO A 114 3.49 12.40 0.30
CA PRO A 114 3.46 12.69 -1.13
C PRO A 114 2.03 12.74 -1.68
N PHE A 115 1.19 11.75 -1.37
CA PHE A 115 -0.18 11.69 -1.89
C PHE A 115 -1.04 12.91 -1.51
N ALA A 116 -0.85 13.47 -0.32
CA ALA A 116 -1.53 14.67 0.15
C ALA A 116 -0.90 15.97 -0.38
N LYS A 117 0.42 16.02 -0.59
CA LYS A 117 1.13 17.23 -1.06
C LYS A 117 1.08 17.43 -2.58
N HIS A 118 0.92 16.37 -3.37
CA HIS A 118 0.93 16.46 -4.84
C HIS A 118 -0.39 16.92 -5.47
N GLU A 119 -1.47 17.06 -4.68
CA GLU A 119 -2.67 17.78 -5.12
C GLU A 119 -2.50 19.31 -5.05
N VAL A 120 -1.39 19.81 -4.48
CA VAL A 120 -1.14 21.25 -4.31
C VAL A 120 0.20 21.64 -4.94
N ARG A 121 0.13 22.13 -6.20
CA ARG A 121 1.13 22.92 -6.96
C ARG A 121 2.23 22.18 -7.73
N GLY A 122 2.12 22.23 -9.06
CA GLY A 122 3.18 22.68 -9.99
C GLY A 122 4.53 21.96 -10.03
N ARG A 123 4.69 20.79 -9.39
CA ARG A 123 5.94 20.02 -9.43
C ARG A 123 5.97 19.11 -10.66
N THR A 124 7.05 19.17 -11.42
CA THR A 124 7.36 18.40 -12.64
C THR A 124 7.78 16.94 -12.40
N GLU A 125 7.75 16.48 -11.15
CA GLU A 125 8.31 15.18 -10.77
C GLU A 125 7.24 14.08 -10.81
N THR A 126 7.61 12.90 -11.31
CA THR A 126 6.72 11.74 -11.44
C THR A 126 6.66 10.93 -10.15
N TYR A 127 5.50 10.90 -9.49
CA TYR A 127 5.20 10.11 -8.27
C TYR A 127 4.13 9.06 -8.57
N PHE A 128 4.26 8.44 -9.73
CA PHE A 128 3.27 7.51 -10.24
C PHE A 128 3.68 6.10 -9.84
N PRO A 129 2.74 5.15 -9.75
CA PRO A 129 3.11 3.77 -9.63
C PRO A 129 4.03 3.42 -10.81
N GLU A 130 5.19 2.86 -10.54
CA GLU A 130 6.11 2.36 -11.54
C GLU A 130 6.10 0.83 -11.49
N PRO A 131 6.29 0.14 -12.61
CA PRO A 131 6.54 -1.29 -12.59
C PRO A 131 7.88 -1.58 -11.91
N CYS A 132 7.91 -2.48 -10.93
CA CYS A 132 9.17 -2.93 -10.33
C CYS A 132 9.71 -4.19 -11.00
N MET A 133 11.01 -4.15 -11.31
CA MET A 133 11.81 -5.27 -11.81
C MET A 133 12.94 -5.58 -10.81
N PRO A 134 13.33 -6.85 -10.61
CA PRO A 134 12.66 -8.10 -10.97
C PRO A 134 11.86 -8.65 -9.77
N LEU A 135 10.87 -9.51 -10.03
CA LEU A 135 10.35 -10.60 -9.16
C LEU A 135 8.97 -10.97 -9.75
N PHE A 136 8.92 -12.05 -10.55
CA PHE A 136 7.75 -12.67 -11.18
C PHE A 136 6.43 -11.86 -11.22
N GLY A 137 6.03 -11.40 -12.41
CA GLY A 137 4.65 -10.95 -12.65
C GLY A 137 4.42 -9.44 -12.79
N TYR A 138 5.48 -8.61 -12.77
CA TYR A 138 5.39 -7.15 -12.85
C TYR A 138 4.44 -6.57 -11.79
N GLU A 139 4.78 -6.66 -10.50
CA GLU A 139 4.02 -5.91 -9.50
C GLU A 139 4.12 -4.41 -9.80
N LEU A 140 3.00 -3.70 -9.70
CA LEU A 140 2.94 -2.26 -9.74
C LEU A 140 3.05 -1.70 -8.33
N GLY A 141 3.79 -0.62 -8.17
CA GLY A 141 4.04 -0.06 -6.85
C GLY A 141 4.57 1.34 -6.93
N TRP A 142 4.62 2.02 -5.80
CA TRP A 142 4.79 3.46 -5.76
C TRP A 142 6.24 3.83 -5.52
N MET A 143 6.73 4.78 -6.31
CA MET A 143 7.96 5.49 -6.01
C MET A 143 7.68 6.60 -5.01
N VAL A 144 8.22 6.46 -3.80
CA VAL A 144 7.93 7.30 -2.64
C VAL A 144 9.17 8.05 -2.24
N LYS A 145 9.03 9.36 -1.99
CA LYS A 145 10.10 10.21 -1.46
C LYS A 145 10.14 10.15 0.06
N ASP A 146 11.26 9.72 0.62
CA ASP A 146 11.55 9.84 2.04
C ASP A 146 12.01 11.27 2.36
N TYR A 147 11.07 12.06 2.86
CA TYR A 147 11.33 13.41 3.37
C TYR A 147 11.73 13.43 4.86
N LYS A 148 11.68 12.29 5.58
CA LYS A 148 12.02 12.23 7.02
C LYS A 148 13.54 12.13 7.26
N HIS A 149 14.37 12.24 6.22
CA HIS A 149 15.84 12.29 6.29
C HIS A 149 16.52 11.10 6.97
N LYS A 150 15.80 10.01 7.33
CA LYS A 150 16.40 8.85 8.00
C LYS A 150 17.35 8.05 7.10
N ARG A 151 17.10 8.05 5.79
CA ARG A 151 17.95 7.41 4.76
C ARG A 151 18.80 8.39 3.97
N VAL A 152 18.69 9.69 4.25
CA VAL A 152 19.47 10.74 3.58
C VAL A 152 20.82 10.83 4.31
N PRO A 153 21.98 10.69 3.63
CA PRO A 153 23.28 10.78 4.26
C PRO A 153 23.44 12.07 5.07
N GLN A 154 24.02 11.98 6.27
CA GLN A 154 24.31 13.15 7.08
C GLN A 154 25.25 14.09 6.31
N GLY A 155 24.86 15.37 6.16
CA GLY A 155 25.57 16.35 5.34
C GLY A 155 24.92 16.67 3.99
N SER A 156 23.81 16.02 3.65
CA SER A 156 23.04 16.36 2.45
C SER A 156 22.36 17.72 2.58
N SER A 157 22.32 18.48 1.48
CA SER A 157 21.65 19.78 1.39
C SER A 157 20.17 19.71 1.78
N SER A 158 19.64 20.80 2.35
CA SER A 158 18.19 20.95 2.59
C SER A 158 17.42 20.68 1.30
N GLY A 159 16.50 19.70 1.33
CA GLY A 159 15.74 19.27 0.15
C GLY A 159 16.20 17.97 -0.49
N THR A 160 17.30 17.35 -0.04
CA THR A 160 17.69 16.00 -0.48
C THR A 160 16.71 14.94 0.06
N TYR A 161 16.24 14.08 -0.83
CA TYR A 161 15.32 12.98 -0.53
C TYR A 161 15.87 11.67 -1.10
N VAL A 162 15.48 10.54 -0.50
CA VAL A 162 15.72 9.21 -1.08
C VAL A 162 14.40 8.69 -1.63
N ASN A 163 14.44 8.22 -2.88
CA ASN A 163 13.32 7.49 -3.47
C ASN A 163 13.37 6.03 -2.99
N PHE A 164 12.24 5.47 -2.58
CA PHE A 164 12.11 4.04 -2.34
C PHE A 164 10.83 3.52 -2.99
N TYR A 165 10.92 2.29 -3.48
CA TYR A 165 9.80 1.60 -4.09
C TYR A 165 8.94 0.91 -3.04
N VAL A 166 7.63 0.98 -3.19
CA VAL A 166 6.67 0.30 -2.32
C VAL A 166 5.60 -0.42 -3.12
N GLY A 167 5.65 -1.75 -3.11
CA GLY A 167 4.57 -2.61 -3.61
C GLY A 167 3.39 -2.62 -2.65
N ARG A 168 2.16 -2.57 -3.20
CA ARG A 168 0.94 -2.69 -2.40
C ARG A 168 0.80 -4.09 -1.81
N ARG A 169 1.21 -5.15 -2.54
CA ARG A 169 1.21 -6.53 -2.01
C ARG A 169 2.11 -6.62 -0.78
N ALA A 170 3.30 -6.02 -0.86
CA ALA A 170 4.25 -5.98 0.25
C ALA A 170 3.66 -5.30 1.51
N LEU A 171 2.91 -4.21 1.36
CA LEU A 171 2.24 -3.55 2.50
C LEU A 171 1.16 -4.43 3.12
N ALA A 172 0.36 -5.10 2.27
CA ALA A 172 -0.66 -6.03 2.73
C ALA A 172 -0.04 -7.25 3.43
N ASP A 173 1.05 -7.79 2.90
CA ASP A 173 1.78 -8.89 3.54
C ASP A 173 2.36 -8.46 4.88
N GLU A 174 2.99 -7.29 4.95
CA GLU A 174 3.53 -6.75 6.20
C GLU A 174 2.42 -6.60 7.26
N PHE A 175 1.23 -6.11 6.87
CA PHE A 175 0.07 -6.04 7.77
C PHE A 175 -0.33 -7.42 8.28
N LEU A 176 -0.62 -8.36 7.37
CA LEU A 176 -1.13 -9.68 7.72
C LEU A 176 -0.12 -10.50 8.55
N HIS A 177 1.16 -10.45 8.21
CA HIS A 177 2.20 -11.15 8.97
C HIS A 177 2.42 -10.56 10.36
N SER A 178 2.31 -9.23 10.51
CA SER A 178 2.46 -8.57 11.81
C SER A 178 1.36 -8.99 12.78
N ILE A 179 0.17 -9.28 12.26
CA ILE A 179 -0.97 -9.77 13.06
C ILE A 179 -0.84 -11.26 13.38
N GLU A 180 -0.35 -12.07 12.45
CA GLU A 180 -0.18 -13.51 12.66
C GLU A 180 0.89 -13.85 13.69
N LYS A 181 2.01 -13.11 13.71
CA LYS A 181 3.10 -13.36 14.68
C LYS A 181 2.66 -13.21 16.13
N ASN A 182 1.76 -12.28 16.44
CA ASN A 182 1.25 -12.08 17.80
C ASN A 182 0.29 -13.16 18.30
N ARG A 183 -0.09 -14.13 17.45
CA ARG A 183 -0.92 -15.26 17.87
C ARG A 183 -0.12 -16.45 18.37
N SER A 184 1.19 -16.47 18.13
CA SER A 184 2.07 -17.60 18.46
C SER A 184 2.83 -17.42 19.77
N ASP A 185 2.65 -16.28 20.44
CA ASP A 185 3.15 -15.97 21.79
C ASP A 185 1.97 -15.93 22.78
#